data_AF-A0A5N9ED11-F1
#
_entry.id   AF-A0A5N9ED11-F1
#
_cell.length_a   1.000
_cell.length_b   1.000
_cell.length_c   1.000
_cell.angle_alpha   90.00
_cell.angle_beta   90.00
_cell.angle_gamma   90.00
#
_symmetry.space_group_name_H-M   'P 1'
#
loop_
_entity.id
_entity.type
_entity.pdbx_description
1 polymer ?
#
loop_
_entity_poly.entity_id
_entity_poly.type
_entity_poly.pdbx_seq_one_letter_code
_entity_poly.pdbx_strand_id
1 'polypeptide(L)'
;WTWQNADISNNHLYNGDFSKALGAIKAKAIVMPGRTDLYFPPEDNEAEVAQMPNAELRPIESIWGHLAGGPGFNPVDSSFVDDALKEILAS
;
A
#
# COMPACT_ATOMS: atom_id res chain seq x y z
N TRP A 1 -13.32 12.65 -8.87
CA TRP A 1 -12.68 12.41 -10.18
C TRP A 1 -11.35 11.66 -10.02
N THR A 2 -10.43 12.10 -9.15
CA THR A 2 -9.08 11.54 -9.03
C THR A 2 -9.01 10.04 -8.71
N TRP A 3 -9.69 9.55 -7.66
CA TRP A 3 -9.57 8.16 -7.19
C TRP A 3 -10.10 7.11 -8.17
N GLN A 4 -11.21 7.40 -8.85
CA GLN A 4 -11.82 6.49 -9.83
C GLN A 4 -11.02 6.38 -11.14
N ASN A 5 -10.08 7.30 -11.38
CA ASN A 5 -9.29 7.37 -12.61
C ASN A 5 -7.79 7.30 -12.32
N ALA A 6 -7.40 6.89 -11.11
CA ALA A 6 -6.01 6.74 -10.73
C ALA A 6 -5.45 5.46 -11.37
N ASP A 7 -4.94 5.58 -12.60
CA ASP A 7 -4.31 4.48 -13.33
C ASP A 7 -2.88 4.88 -13.73
N ILE A 8 -1.89 4.29 -13.06
CA ILE A 8 -0.47 4.54 -13.29
C ILE A 8 0.01 4.04 -14.66
N SER A 9 -0.78 3.21 -15.34
CA SER A 9 -0.45 2.64 -16.65
C SER A 9 -1.00 3.45 -17.82
N ASN A 10 -1.91 4.39 -17.57
CA ASN A 10 -2.52 5.24 -18.58
C ASN A 10 -1.58 6.36 -19.05
N ASN A 11 -0.46 5.97 -19.67
CA ASN A 11 0.52 6.84 -20.30
C ASN A 11 1.28 6.09 -21.40
N HIS A 12 2.05 6.82 -22.21
CA HIS A 12 2.76 6.27 -23.38
C HIS A 12 3.85 5.23 -23.06
N LEU A 13 4.32 5.12 -21.81
CA LEU A 13 5.35 4.14 -21.42
C LEU A 13 4.76 2.74 -21.22
N TYR A 14 3.54 2.67 -20.69
CA TYR A 14 2.88 1.43 -20.32
C TYR A 14 1.64 1.11 -21.18
N ASN A 15 1.04 2.10 -21.85
CA ASN A 15 -0.09 1.94 -22.77
C ASN A 15 -1.27 1.15 -22.17
N GLY A 16 -1.61 1.41 -20.92
CA GLY A 16 -2.68 0.70 -20.19
C GLY A 16 -2.28 -0.66 -19.61
N ASP A 17 -1.01 -1.07 -19.74
CA ASP A 17 -0.50 -2.28 -19.12
C ASP A 17 -0.19 -2.03 -17.63
N PHE A 18 -1.18 -2.29 -16.78
CA PHE A 18 -1.10 -2.09 -15.34
C PHE A 18 -0.02 -2.95 -14.66
N SER A 19 0.12 -4.20 -15.10
CA SER A 19 1.13 -5.12 -14.56
C SER A 19 2.54 -4.63 -14.84
N LYS A 20 2.79 -4.18 -16.06
CA LYS A 20 4.08 -3.59 -16.45
C LYS A 20 4.36 -2.30 -15.69
N ALA A 21 3.34 -1.48 -15.42
CA ALA A 21 3.49 -0.25 -14.65
C ALA A 21 3.87 -0.53 -13.18
N LEU A 22 3.20 -1.47 -12.52
CA LEU A 22 3.54 -1.91 -11.16
C LEU A 22 4.94 -2.53 -11.09
N GLY A 23 5.26 -3.41 -12.04
CA GLY A 23 6.58 -4.05 -12.14
C GLY A 23 7.73 -3.09 -12.42
N ALA A 24 7.43 -1.87 -12.91
CA ALA A 24 8.43 -0.83 -13.16
C ALA A 24 8.79 -0.03 -11.89
N ILE A 25 8.06 -0.18 -10.79
CA ILE A 25 8.34 0.50 -9.52
C ILE A 25 9.63 -0.06 -8.91
N LYS A 26 10.67 0.78 -8.85
CA LYS A 26 11.98 0.41 -8.31
C LYS A 26 12.15 0.69 -6.82
N ALA A 27 11.36 1.62 -6.27
CA ALA A 27 11.42 1.96 -4.86
C ALA A 27 11.07 0.75 -3.99
N LYS A 28 11.72 0.63 -2.83
CA LYS A 28 11.27 -0.28 -1.78
C LYS A 28 9.94 0.22 -1.23
N ALA A 29 9.00 -0.68 -0.95
CA ALA A 29 7.70 -0.33 -0.39
C ALA A 29 7.26 -1.33 0.68
N ILE A 30 6.66 -0.83 1.75
CA ILE A 30 5.85 -1.61 2.69
C ILE A 30 4.43 -1.06 2.58
N VAL A 31 3.50 -1.85 2.06
CA VAL A 31 2.10 -1.48 1.87
C VAL A 31 1.31 -1.98 3.07
N MET A 32 0.74 -1.05 3.86
CA MET A 32 0.14 -1.34 5.16
C MET A 32 -1.36 -0.98 5.21
N PRO A 33 -2.24 -1.71 4.50
CA PRO A 33 -3.68 -1.47 4.61
C PRO A 33 -4.21 -1.91 5.98
N GLY A 34 -5.32 -1.31 6.43
CA GLY A 34 -6.05 -1.85 7.58
C GLY A 34 -6.73 -3.16 7.20
N ARG A 35 -6.58 -4.21 8.03
CA ARG A 35 -7.17 -5.54 7.79
C ARG A 35 -8.67 -5.49 7.50
N THR A 36 -9.38 -4.56 8.15
CA THR A 36 -10.84 -4.40 8.00
C THR A 36 -11.21 -3.11 7.24
N ASP A 37 -10.31 -2.57 6.42
CA ASP A 37 -10.61 -1.40 5.58
C ASP A 37 -11.60 -1.80 4.47
N LEU A 38 -12.70 -1.05 4.36
CA LEU A 38 -13.74 -1.25 3.33
C LEU A 38 -13.64 -0.23 2.20
N TYR A 39 -12.83 0.82 2.36
CA TYR A 39 -12.60 1.86 1.35
C TYR A 39 -11.42 1.47 0.46
N PHE A 40 -10.36 0.91 1.06
CA PHE A 40 -9.19 0.38 0.39
C PHE A 40 -8.91 -1.05 0.90
N PRO A 41 -9.64 -2.06 0.38
CA PRO A 41 -9.54 -3.42 0.88
C PRO A 41 -8.12 -4.01 0.71
N PRO A 42 -7.62 -4.80 1.69
CA PRO A 42 -6.31 -5.44 1.59
C PRO A 42 -6.10 -6.31 0.35
N GLU A 43 -7.17 -6.90 -0.19
CA GLU A 43 -7.13 -7.78 -1.36
C GLU A 43 -6.70 -7.04 -2.63
N ASP A 44 -7.08 -5.76 -2.77
CA ASP A 44 -6.63 -4.92 -3.88
C ASP A 44 -5.12 -4.70 -3.79
N ASN A 45 -4.61 -4.40 -2.58
CA ASN A 45 -3.18 -4.24 -2.36
C ASN A 45 -2.40 -5.56 -2.49
N GLU A 46 -2.99 -6.71 -2.15
CA GLU A 46 -2.37 -8.01 -2.40
C GLU A 46 -2.12 -8.24 -3.89
N ALA A 47 -3.11 -7.94 -4.74
CA ALA A 47 -2.97 -8.06 -6.19
C ALA A 47 -1.93 -7.08 -6.77
N GLU A 48 -1.82 -5.87 -6.22
CA GLU A 48 -0.83 -4.87 -6.62
C GLU A 48 0.59 -5.26 -6.19
N VAL A 49 0.78 -5.57 -4.89
CA VAL A 49 2.07 -5.91 -4.29
C VAL A 49 2.66 -7.16 -4.93
N ALA A 50 1.84 -8.16 -5.29
CA ALA A 50 2.29 -9.36 -6.00
C ALA A 50 3.01 -9.06 -7.32
N GLN A 51 2.80 -7.87 -7.90
CA GLN A 51 3.39 -7.44 -9.16
C GLN A 51 4.53 -6.42 -8.97
N MET A 52 4.82 -6.02 -7.73
CA MET A 52 5.86 -5.06 -7.39
C MET A 52 7.12 -5.77 -6.84
N PRO A 53 8.26 -5.73 -7.54
CA PRO A 53 9.41 -6.59 -7.22
C PRO A 53 10.10 -6.27 -5.88
N ASN A 54 9.95 -5.05 -5.37
CA ASN A 54 10.59 -4.59 -4.12
C ASN A 54 9.55 -4.16 -3.07
N ALA A 55 8.35 -4.74 -3.10
CA ALA A 55 7.29 -4.42 -2.16
C ALA A 55 6.92 -5.63 -1.30
N GLU A 56 6.44 -5.34 -0.10
CA GLU A 56 5.76 -6.31 0.75
C GLU A 56 4.40 -5.77 1.21
N LEU A 57 3.47 -6.70 1.43
CA LEU A 57 2.16 -6.42 1.99
C LEU A 57 2.21 -6.73 3.49
N ARG A 58 1.93 -5.75 4.32
CA ARG A 58 1.99 -5.87 5.78
C ARG A 58 0.73 -5.26 6.41
N PRO A 59 -0.42 -5.97 6.37
CA PRO A 59 -1.68 -5.42 6.88
C PRO A 59 -1.61 -5.07 8.36
N ILE A 60 -2.24 -3.96 8.73
CA ILE A 60 -2.41 -3.54 10.12
C ILE A 60 -3.58 -4.36 10.69
N GLU A 61 -3.29 -5.27 11.63
CA GLU A 61 -4.28 -6.14 12.28
C GLU A 61 -5.13 -5.36 13.30
N SER A 62 -5.95 -4.45 12.78
CA SER A 62 -6.79 -3.52 13.54
C SER A 62 -8.24 -3.61 13.11
N ILE A 63 -9.15 -3.45 14.08
CA ILE A 63 -10.60 -3.38 13.85
C ILE A 63 -11.07 -1.99 13.40
N TRP A 64 -10.15 -1.02 13.33
CA TRP A 64 -10.47 0.38 13.02
C TRP A 64 -10.65 0.64 11.51
N GLY A 65 -10.50 -0.42 10.70
CA GLY A 65 -10.63 -0.36 9.24
C GLY A 65 -9.75 0.73 8.64
N HIS A 66 -10.36 1.64 7.89
CA HIS A 66 -9.66 2.72 7.21
C HIS A 66 -8.80 3.60 8.12
N LEU A 67 -9.18 3.73 9.40
CA LEU A 67 -8.47 4.57 10.35
C LEU A 67 -7.26 3.87 11.00
N ALA A 68 -6.97 2.60 10.68
CA ALA A 68 -5.88 1.84 11.29
C ALA A 68 -4.50 2.49 11.10
N GLY A 69 -4.23 3.07 9.92
CA GLY A 69 -2.98 3.80 9.64
C GLY A 69 -2.97 5.26 10.12
N GLY A 70 -4.05 5.72 10.76
CA GLY A 70 -4.18 7.10 11.20
C GLY A 70 -3.29 7.41 12.42
N PRO A 71 -2.40 8.41 12.35
CA PRO A 71 -1.47 8.69 13.44
C PRO A 71 -2.20 9.16 14.70
N GLY A 72 -1.91 8.52 15.83
CA GLY A 72 -2.40 8.95 17.16
C GLY A 72 -3.81 8.49 17.54
N PHE A 73 -4.52 7.74 16.68
CA PHE A 73 -5.83 7.17 17.03
C PHE A 73 -5.70 5.94 17.93
N ASN A 74 -4.80 5.03 17.57
CA ASN A 74 -4.49 3.82 18.34
C ASN A 74 -2.97 3.74 18.55
N PRO A 75 -2.47 3.74 19.80
CA PRO A 75 -1.03 3.66 20.07
C PRO A 75 -0.35 2.40 19.53
N VAL A 76 -1.07 1.26 19.51
CA VAL A 76 -0.52 -0.01 18.99
C VAL A 76 -0.34 0.07 17.48
N ASP A 77 -1.37 0.51 16.76
CA ASP A 77 -1.32 0.65 15.31
C ASP A 77 -0.31 1.73 14.90
N SER A 78 -0.21 2.82 15.68
CA SER A 78 0.79 3.88 15.46
C SER A 78 2.22 3.36 15.63
N SER A 79 2.49 2.53 16.65
CA SER A 79 3.80 1.90 16.84
C SER A 79 4.14 0.95 15.69
N PHE A 80 3.16 0.16 15.23
CA PHE A 80 3.34 -0.74 14.10
C PHE A 80 3.79 0.00 12.83
N VAL A 81 3.13 1.12 12.51
CA VAL A 81 3.51 1.97 11.36
C VAL A 81 4.88 2.61 11.58
N ASP A 82 5.16 3.15 12.77
CA ASP A 82 6.44 3.80 13.09
C ASP A 82 7.63 2.83 13.00
N ASP A 83 7.44 1.58 13.42
CA ASP A 83 8.49 0.56 13.34
C ASP A 83 8.75 0.13 11.89
N ALA A 84 7.72 -0.03 11.06
CA ALA A 84 7.87 -0.27 9.63
C ALA A 84 8.58 0.90 8.91
N LEU A 85 8.29 2.15 9.31
CA LEU A 85 8.98 3.33 8.79
C LEU A 85 10.48 3.32 9.14
N LYS A 86 10.84 3.01 10.39
CA LYS A 86 12.26 2.89 10.79
C LYS A 86 12.98 1.79 10.02
N GLU A 87 12.32 0.64 9.84
CA GLU A 87 12.86 -0.51 9.11
C GLU A 87 13.18 -0.15 7.66
N ILE A 88 12.23 0.40 6.92
CA ILE A 88 12.43 0.70 5.49
C ILE A 88 13.48 1.80 5.29
N LEU A 89 13.52 2.82 6.16
CA LEU A 89 14.49 3.91 6.09
C LEU A 89 15.92 3.49 6.45
N ALA A 90 16.08 2.41 7.20
CA ALA A 90 17.39 1.85 7.54
C ALA A 90 17.96 0.90 6.48
N SER A 91 17.20 0.61 5.40
CA SER A 91 17.47 -0.49 4.46
C SER A 91 18.20 -0.10 3.17
#